data_AF-A0A8H5LXR0-F1
#
_entry.id   AF-A0A8H5LXR0-F1
#
_cell.length_a   1.000
_cell.length_b   1.000
_cell.length_c   1.000
_cell.angle_alpha   90.00
_cell.angle_beta   90.00
_cell.angle_gamma   90.00
#
_symmetry.space_group_name_H-M   'P 1'
#
loop_
_entity.id
_entity.type
_entity.pdbx_description
1 polymer ?
#
loop_
_entity_poly.entity_id
_entity_poly.type
_entity_poly.pdbx_seq_one_letter_code
_entity_poly.pdbx_strand_id
1 'polypeptide(L)'
;MNEVVETFVRVTGIPAIRKQISVDEYWSYRPESFPAFRKKIFEGMYAVWRDDLLTRDMEWIKKIHPRRYSLEKWIKERGWKGEWAGKRHSGDPRVATLKWFGSRAEEKLFANAPGF
;
A
#
# COMPACT_ATOMS: atom_id res chain seq x y z
N MET A 1 -8.70 -13.02 3.67
CA MET A 1 -8.07 -11.85 2.98
C MET A 1 -9.08 -10.78 2.51
N ASN A 2 -10.39 -10.93 2.73
CA ASN A 2 -11.39 -9.87 2.47
C ASN A 2 -11.43 -8.82 3.58
N GLU A 3 -10.93 -9.16 4.77
CA GLU A 3 -10.82 -8.30 5.96
C GLU A 3 -10.13 -6.95 5.70
N VAL A 4 -9.19 -6.89 4.74
CA VAL A 4 -8.50 -5.64 4.37
C VAL A 4 -9.46 -4.67 3.70
N VAL A 5 -10.27 -5.17 2.76
CA VAL A 5 -11.29 -4.37 2.06
C VAL A 5 -12.38 -3.95 3.03
N GLU A 6 -12.88 -4.88 3.85
CA GLU A 6 -13.91 -4.58 4.86
C GLU A 6 -13.43 -3.54 5.87
N THR A 7 -12.20 -3.66 6.36
CA THR A 7 -11.60 -2.68 7.28
C THR A 7 -11.43 -1.32 6.61
N PHE A 8 -10.99 -1.30 5.34
CA PHE A 8 -10.87 -0.07 4.58
C PHE A 8 -12.23 0.61 4.43
N VAL A 9 -13.24 -0.09 3.89
CA VAL A 9 -14.60 0.44 3.70
C VAL A 9 -15.18 0.92 5.02
N ARG A 10 -15.01 0.16 6.11
CA ARG A 10 -15.51 0.52 7.44
C ARG A 10 -14.89 1.81 7.97
N VAL A 11 -13.59 2.02 7.74
CA VAL A 11 -12.86 3.17 8.32
C VAL A 11 -12.96 4.41 7.44
N THR A 12 -12.96 4.25 6.11
CA THR A 12 -12.96 5.39 5.16
C THR A 12 -14.33 5.71 4.59
N GLY A 13 -15.28 4.77 4.63
CA GLY A 13 -16.57 4.89 3.95
C GLY A 13 -16.49 4.77 2.43
N ILE A 14 -15.29 4.54 1.86
CA ILE A 14 -15.07 4.47 0.43
C ILE A 14 -15.33 3.03 -0.04
N PRO A 15 -16.23 2.80 -1.02
CA PRO A 15 -16.43 1.49 -1.61
C PRO A 15 -15.12 0.95 -2.20
N ALA A 16 -14.77 -0.28 -1.87
CA ALA A 16 -13.56 -0.93 -2.38
C ALA A 16 -13.84 -2.38 -2.76
N ILE A 17 -13.12 -2.86 -3.77
CA ILE A 17 -13.21 -4.23 -4.27
C ILE A 17 -11.81 -4.83 -4.31
N ARG A 18 -11.67 -6.06 -3.83
CA ARG A 18 -10.43 -6.82 -3.99
C ARG A 18 -10.36 -7.36 -5.41
N LYS A 19 -9.39 -6.89 -6.21
CA LYS A 19 -9.05 -7.48 -7.50
C LYS A 19 -7.85 -8.40 -7.36
N GLN A 20 -7.99 -9.66 -7.76
CA GLN A 20 -6.84 -10.53 -7.98
C GLN A 20 -6.29 -10.25 -9.38
N ILE A 21 -4.99 -9.96 -9.47
CA ILE A 21 -4.28 -9.67 -10.72
C ILE A 21 -3.10 -10.62 -10.84
N SER A 22 -2.69 -10.93 -12.07
CA SER A 22 -1.49 -11.73 -12.30
C SER A 22 -0.22 -10.93 -11.97
N VAL A 23 0.91 -11.62 -11.77
CA VAL A 23 2.21 -10.97 -11.58
C VAL A 23 2.57 -10.14 -12.82
N ASP A 24 2.23 -10.62 -14.02
CA ASP A 24 2.47 -9.89 -15.27
C ASP A 24 1.64 -8.61 -15.36
N GLU A 25 0.35 -8.68 -15.04
CA GLU A 25 -0.52 -7.50 -14.98
C GLU A 25 0.00 -6.50 -13.95
N TYR A 26 0.35 -6.97 -12.74
CA TYR A 26 0.97 -6.12 -11.71
C TYR A 26 2.26 -5.45 -12.20
N TRP A 27 3.10 -6.16 -12.95
CA TRP A 27 4.36 -5.66 -13.47
C TRP A 27 4.17 -4.65 -14.61
N SER A 28 3.12 -4.79 -15.43
CA SER A 28 2.82 -3.86 -16.53
C SER A 28 2.54 -2.42 -16.08
N TYR A 29 2.17 -2.21 -14.82
CA TYR A 29 1.96 -0.88 -14.24
C TYR A 29 3.26 -0.17 -13.85
N ARG A 30 4.42 -0.82 -14.00
CA ARG A 30 5.72 -0.23 -13.64
C ARG A 30 6.34 0.46 -14.86
N PRO A 31 7.03 1.59 -14.66
CA PRO A 31 7.78 2.21 -15.75
C PRO A 31 8.87 1.26 -16.23
N GLU A 32 9.23 1.35 -17.51
CA GLU A 32 10.24 0.48 -18.13
C GLU A 32 11.63 0.63 -17.49
N SER A 33 11.91 1.79 -16.87
CA SER A 33 13.12 2.04 -16.08
C SER A 33 13.19 1.23 -14.78
N PHE A 34 12.11 0.53 -14.39
CA PHE A 34 12.09 -0.27 -13.18
C PHE A 34 12.86 -1.59 -13.40
N PRO A 35 13.91 -1.89 -12.61
CA PRO A 35 14.80 -3.00 -12.91
C PRO A 35 14.08 -4.36 -12.99
N ALA A 36 14.26 -5.07 -14.11
CA ALA A 36 13.57 -6.32 -14.40
C ALA A 36 13.81 -7.44 -13.35
N PHE A 37 15.00 -7.49 -12.74
CA PHE A 37 15.31 -8.49 -11.70
C PHE A 37 14.37 -8.38 -10.48
N ARG A 38 13.84 -7.19 -10.19
CA ARG A 38 12.90 -6.99 -9.08
C ARG A 38 11.60 -7.76 -9.31
N LYS A 39 11.21 -8.03 -10.57
CA LYS A 39 10.01 -8.84 -10.89
C LYS A 39 10.07 -10.19 -10.20
N LYS A 40 11.18 -10.89 -10.38
CA LYS A 40 11.42 -12.21 -9.77
C LYS A 40 11.47 -12.15 -8.25
N ILE A 41 12.02 -11.08 -7.69
CA ILE A 41 12.03 -10.89 -6.22
C ILE A 41 10.61 -10.74 -5.70
N PHE A 42 9.80 -9.86 -6.30
CA PHE A 42 8.41 -9.66 -5.87
C PHE A 42 7.56 -10.90 -6.08
N GLU A 43 7.74 -11.60 -7.19
CA GLU A 43 7.08 -12.88 -7.47
C GLU A 43 7.37 -13.91 -6.39
N GLY A 44 8.65 -14.16 -6.09
CA GLY A 44 9.05 -15.09 -5.03
C GLY A 44 8.54 -14.66 -3.65
N MET A 45 8.63 -13.36 -3.35
CA MET A 45 8.13 -12.80 -2.09
C MET A 45 6.63 -13.04 -1.93
N TYR A 46 5.81 -12.78 -2.96
CA TYR A 46 4.36 -12.98 -2.90
C TYR A 46 3.93 -14.45 -2.97
N ALA A 47 4.71 -15.31 -3.64
CA ALA A 47 4.45 -16.75 -3.67
C ALA A 47 4.42 -17.35 -2.26
N VAL A 48 5.31 -16.88 -1.37
CA VAL A 48 5.38 -17.33 0.02
C VAL A 48 4.05 -17.12 0.78
N TRP A 49 3.34 -16.01 0.54
CA TRP A 49 2.01 -15.79 1.14
C TRP A 49 0.87 -16.46 0.39
N ARG A 50 1.00 -16.64 -0.93
CA ARG A 50 -0.01 -17.34 -1.74
C ARG A 50 -0.08 -18.82 -1.37
N ASP A 51 1.07 -19.43 -1.19
CA ASP A 51 1.23 -20.87 -0.95
C ASP A 51 1.27 -21.22 0.54
N ASP A 52 0.96 -20.25 1.41
CA ASP A 52 0.91 -20.39 2.86
C ASP A 52 2.19 -21.02 3.46
N LEU A 53 3.36 -20.70 2.89
CA LEU A 53 4.64 -21.27 3.31
C LEU A 53 5.13 -20.72 4.65
N LEU A 54 4.58 -19.57 5.08
CA LEU A 54 4.91 -18.94 6.36
C LEU A 54 3.71 -18.97 7.30
N THR A 55 3.80 -19.79 8.34
CA THR A 55 2.87 -19.76 9.47
C THR A 55 3.21 -18.60 10.41
N ARG A 56 2.22 -17.80 10.79
CA ARG A 56 2.38 -16.73 11.80
C ARG A 56 1.46 -16.97 12.99
N ASP A 57 2.05 -17.08 14.17
CA ASP A 57 1.28 -17.10 15.42
C ASP A 57 0.86 -15.67 15.78
N MET A 58 -0.34 -15.31 15.34
CA MET A 58 -0.88 -14.00 15.64
C MET A 58 -1.15 -13.83 17.14
N GLU A 59 -1.55 -14.87 17.88
CA GLU A 59 -1.83 -14.75 19.32
C GLU A 59 -0.56 -14.48 20.14
N TRP A 60 0.55 -15.16 19.79
CA TRP A 60 1.85 -14.87 20.38
C TRP A 60 2.30 -13.42 20.11
N ILE A 61 2.15 -12.94 18.86
CA ILE A 61 2.46 -11.55 18.50
C ILE A 61 1.60 -10.57 19.34
N LYS A 62 0.31 -10.87 19.53
CA LYS A 62 -0.60 -10.04 20.34
C LYS A 62 -0.15 -9.97 21.80
N LYS A 63 0.36 -11.07 22.35
CA LYS A 63 0.86 -11.16 23.73
C LYS A 63 2.13 -10.33 23.94
N ILE A 64 3.10 -10.45 23.03
CA ILE A 64 4.39 -9.75 23.16
C ILE A 64 4.25 -8.25 22.83
N HIS A 65 3.39 -7.89 21.87
CA HIS A 65 3.17 -6.51 21.45
C HIS A 65 1.71 -6.07 21.65
N PRO A 66 1.29 -5.82 22.91
CA PRO A 66 -0.12 -5.50 23.21
C PRO A 66 -0.59 -4.19 22.59
N ARG A 67 0.31 -3.23 22.31
CA ARG A 67 0.00 -1.95 21.62
C ARG A 67 0.08 -2.03 20.09
N ARG A 68 -0.01 -3.23 19.50
CA ARG A 68 0.08 -3.42 18.04
C ARG A 68 -0.81 -2.47 17.25
N TYR A 69 -0.33 -2.06 16.09
CA TYR A 69 -1.12 -1.35 15.11
C TYR A 69 -2.00 -2.35 14.36
N SER A 70 -3.31 -2.27 14.54
CA SER A 70 -4.22 -2.81 13.53
C SER A 70 -4.25 -1.86 12.34
N LEU A 71 -4.61 -2.38 11.16
CA LEU A 71 -4.82 -1.55 9.98
C LEU A 71 -5.79 -0.41 10.29
N GLU A 72 -6.90 -0.71 10.97
CA GLU A 72 -7.88 0.28 11.40
C GLU A 72 -7.30 1.37 12.28
N LYS A 73 -6.52 1.00 13.30
CA LYS A 73 -5.86 1.96 14.20
C LYS A 73 -4.88 2.84 13.43
N TRP A 74 -4.10 2.24 12.53
CA TRP A 74 -3.15 2.98 11.69
C TRP A 74 -3.84 3.98 10.77
N ILE A 75 -4.94 3.59 10.09
CA ILE A 75 -5.69 4.49 9.21
C ILE A 75 -6.25 5.68 10.01
N LYS A 76 -6.85 5.40 11.17
CA LYS A 76 -7.41 6.43 12.06
C LYS A 76 -6.35 7.39 12.59
N GLU A 77 -5.23 6.87 13.09
CA GLU A 77 -4.15 7.69 13.66
C GLU A 77 -3.40 8.52 12.61
N ARG A 78 -3.25 8.00 11.39
CA ARG A 78 -2.63 8.74 10.28
C ARG A 78 -3.58 9.72 9.61
N GLY A 79 -4.87 9.71 9.96
CA GLY A 79 -5.90 10.50 9.29
C GLY A 79 -6.00 10.20 7.80
N TRP A 80 -5.64 8.98 7.38
CA TRP A 80 -5.62 8.63 5.97
C TRP A 80 -7.05 8.45 5.46
N LYS A 81 -7.45 9.29 4.51
CA LYS A 81 -8.82 9.33 3.95
C LYS A 81 -9.02 8.43 2.72
N GLY A 82 -8.12 7.48 2.47
CA GLY A 82 -8.14 6.69 1.24
C GLY A 82 -7.65 7.45 0.00
N GLU A 83 -7.00 8.61 0.20
CA GLU A 83 -6.47 9.43 -0.87
C GLU A 83 -5.27 8.72 -1.54
N TRP A 84 -5.30 8.64 -2.87
CA TRP A 84 -4.21 8.09 -3.68
C TRP A 84 -3.25 9.22 -4.08
N ALA A 85 -2.00 9.18 -3.60
CA ALA A 85 -0.99 10.21 -3.86
C ALA A 85 -0.22 10.01 -5.20
N GLY A 86 -0.67 9.12 -6.08
CA GLY A 86 0.02 8.83 -7.35
C GLY A 86 -0.59 9.57 -8.56
N LYS A 87 0.25 10.07 -9.46
CA LYS A 87 -0.19 10.47 -10.82
C LYS A 87 -0.81 9.24 -11.50
N ARG A 88 -2.07 9.33 -11.93
CA ARG A 88 -2.75 8.28 -12.68
C ARG A 88 -2.06 8.11 -14.05
N HIS A 89 -1.52 6.92 -14.31
CA HIS A 89 -1.36 6.43 -15.68
C HIS A 89 -2.61 5.61 -16.03
N SER A 90 -3.68 6.29 -16.43
CA SER A 90 -4.76 5.70 -17.23
C SER A 90 -5.74 6.80 -17.62
N GLY A 91 -6.00 6.91 -18.92
CA GLY A 91 -6.96 7.85 -19.52
C GLY A 91 -8.41 7.43 -19.29
N ASP A 92 -8.82 7.22 -18.04
CA ASP A 92 -10.22 7.06 -17.67
C ASP A 92 -10.80 8.42 -17.24
N PRO A 93 -11.77 8.99 -17.98
CA PRO A 93 -12.32 10.33 -17.71
C PRO A 93 -13.23 10.41 -16.48
N ARG A 94 -13.45 9.33 -15.70
CA ARG A 94 -14.49 9.33 -14.64
C ARG A 94 -14.08 9.67 -13.20
N VAL A 95 -12.87 10.18 -12.94
CA VAL A 95 -12.51 10.58 -11.57
C VAL A 95 -11.72 11.88 -11.55
N ALA A 96 -12.08 12.78 -10.64
CA ALA A 96 -11.66 14.18 -10.56
C ALA A 96 -10.14 14.38 -10.47
N THR A 97 -9.67 15.43 -11.13
CA THR A 97 -8.34 16.03 -11.00
C THR A 97 -8.34 16.95 -9.77
N LEU A 98 -7.36 16.79 -8.87
CA LEU A 98 -7.12 17.79 -7.82
C LEU A 98 -5.65 18.23 -7.82
N LYS A 99 -5.46 19.55 -7.90
CA LYS A 99 -4.18 20.25 -7.77
C LYS A 99 -3.60 20.04 -6.37
N TRP A 100 -2.31 19.76 -6.35
CA TRP A 100 -1.49 19.62 -5.15
C TRP A 100 -1.36 20.99 -4.45
N PHE A 101 -1.76 21.09 -3.18
CA PHE A 101 -1.34 22.17 -2.29
C PHE A 101 -0.28 21.60 -1.35
N GLY A 102 0.94 22.10 -1.50
CA GLY A 102 2.09 21.68 -0.70
C GLY A 102 1.87 21.97 0.78
N SER A 103 2.20 20.98 1.61
CA SER A 103 2.35 21.19 3.05
C SER A 103 3.84 21.24 3.39
N ARG A 104 4.20 22.31 4.10
CA ARG A 104 5.53 22.82 4.46
C ARG A 104 6.38 21.88 5.36
N ALA A 105 5.95 20.64 5.55
CA ALA A 105 6.55 19.69 6.49
C ALA A 105 7.60 18.78 5.83
N GLU A 106 7.53 18.55 4.52
CA GLU A 106 8.46 17.64 3.82
C GLU A 106 9.76 18.31 3.38
N GLU A 107 9.77 19.65 3.25
CA GLU A 107 10.95 20.43 2.85
C GLU A 107 12.11 20.33 3.87
N LYS A 108 11.81 20.03 5.14
CA LYS A 108 12.83 19.88 6.19
C LYS A 108 13.41 18.46 6.30
N LEU A 109 12.70 17.44 5.82
CA LEU A 109 13.14 16.04 5.94
C LEU A 109 14.14 15.65 4.84
N PHE A 110 14.09 16.31 3.67
CA PHE A 110 14.98 16.02 2.55
C PHE A 110 16.12 17.04 2.35
N ALA A 111 16.12 18.15 3.10
CA ALA A 111 17.22 19.13 3.05
C ALA A 111 18.51 18.69 3.76
N ASN A 112 18.47 17.63 4.58
CA ASN A 112 19.60 17.19 5.42
C ASN A 112 20.01 15.72 5.21
N ALA A 113 19.60 15.08 4.11
CA ALA A 113 20.15 13.78 3.75
C ALA A 113 21.45 13.99 2.95
N PRO A 114 22.64 13.62 3.48
CA PRO A 114 23.87 13.67 2.69
C PRO A 114 23.75 12.66 1.54
N GLY A 115 23.97 13.15 0.33
CA GLY A 115 23.83 12.36 -0.90
C GLY A 115 24.79 11.17 -0.91
N PHE A 116 24.21 9.99 -1.12
CA PHE A 116 24.86 8.80 -1.67
C PHE A 116 23.86 8.08 -2.58
#